data_AF-A0A7C3QB77-F1
#
_entry.id   AF-A0A7C3QB77-F1
#
_cell.length_a   1.000
_cell.length_b   1.000
_cell.length_c   1.000
_cell.angle_alpha   90.00
_cell.angle_beta   90.00
_cell.angle_gamma   90.00
#
_symmetry.space_group_name_H-M   'P 1'
#
loop_
_entity.id
_entity.type
_entity.pdbx_description
1 polymer ?
#
loop_
_entity_poly.entity_id
_entity_poly.type
_entity_poly.pdbx_seq_one_letter_code
_entity_poly.pdbx_strand_id
1 'polypeptide(L)'
;MPRIRRSAFTLIEVLVVIALIALLISILLPALGQARAAGRKAVCDSHLQQLGVAYTGYASDFQDRIASYTWGPGQGNSQYPDLNGALGWVEAAANQAVDIARRRTGWGPAELPPIEGRLVHRHYNHLVLNDYLSSRLPERS
;
A
#
# COMPACT_ATOMS: atom_id res chain seq x y z
N MET A 1 60.98 -14.36 36.92
CA MET A 1 59.87 -13.71 36.19
C MET A 1 58.74 -13.40 37.18
N PRO A 2 58.41 -12.13 37.43
CA PRO A 2 57.36 -11.78 38.40
C PRO A 2 55.99 -12.19 37.85
N ARG A 3 55.23 -13.02 38.59
CA ARG A 3 53.83 -13.34 38.26
C ARG A 3 52.98 -12.10 38.50
N ILE A 4 52.47 -11.51 37.43
CA ILE A 4 51.44 -10.47 37.51
C ILE A 4 50.21 -11.11 38.17
N ARG A 5 49.88 -10.67 39.40
CA ARG A 5 48.64 -11.10 40.06
C ARG A 5 47.47 -10.59 39.22
N ARG A 6 46.67 -11.50 38.67
CA ARG A 6 45.42 -11.11 38.00
C ARG A 6 44.44 -10.64 39.07
N SER A 7 43.95 -9.41 38.94
CA SER A 7 42.83 -8.90 39.73
C SER A 7 41.63 -9.81 39.49
N ALA A 8 41.06 -10.38 40.56
CA ALA A 8 39.80 -11.10 40.49
C ALA A 8 38.67 -10.09 40.78
N PHE A 9 37.66 -10.05 39.90
CA PHE A 9 36.49 -9.19 40.07
C PHE A 9 35.75 -9.54 41.36
N THR A 10 35.34 -8.51 42.09
CA THR A 10 34.49 -8.69 43.28
C THR A 10 33.02 -8.86 42.87
N LEU A 11 32.25 -9.60 43.66
CA LEU A 11 30.79 -9.73 43.47
C LEU A 11 30.08 -8.37 43.46
N ILE A 12 30.58 -7.41 44.24
CA ILE A 12 30.01 -6.07 44.36
C ILE A 12 30.17 -5.29 43.05
N GLU A 13 31.34 -5.34 42.42
CA GLU A 13 31.59 -4.68 41.13
C GLU A 13 30.60 -5.17 40.05
N VAL A 14 30.36 -6.49 39.99
CA VAL A 14 29.42 -7.06 39.02
C VAL A 14 27.97 -6.66 39.35
N LEU A 15 27.59 -6.67 40.63
CA LEU A 15 26.24 -6.33 41.08
C LEU A 15 25.86 -4.86 40.77
N VAL A 16 26.78 -3.93 41.01
CA VAL A 16 26.55 -2.50 40.72
C VAL A 16 26.37 -2.27 39.22
N VAL A 17 27.14 -2.95 38.38
CA VAL A 17 27.05 -2.81 36.93
C VAL A 17 25.70 -3.26 36.39
N ILE A 18 25.20 -4.42 36.82
CA ILE A 18 23.89 -4.89 36.36
C ILE A 18 22.75 -3.99 36.86
N ALA A 19 22.88 -3.42 38.07
CA ALA A 19 21.89 -2.48 38.62
C ALA A 19 21.82 -1.20 37.76
N LEU A 20 22.98 -0.68 37.34
CA LEU A 20 23.03 0.49 36.45
C LEU A 20 22.47 0.17 35.06
N ILE A 21 22.80 -0.99 34.47
CA ILE A 21 22.25 -1.40 33.18
C ILE A 21 20.72 -1.54 33.24
N ALA A 22 20.19 -2.18 34.30
CA ALA A 22 18.76 -2.33 34.50
C ALA A 22 18.04 -0.97 34.61
N LEU A 23 18.64 -0.01 35.35
CA LEU A 23 18.12 1.35 35.45
C LEU A 23 18.06 2.03 34.07
N LEU A 24 19.15 1.97 33.29
CA LEU A 24 19.20 2.57 31.95
C LEU A 24 18.16 1.95 30.99
N ILE A 25 18.03 0.62 31.00
CA ILE A 25 17.06 -0.11 30.15
C ILE A 25 15.62 0.26 30.54
N SER A 26 15.34 0.41 31.85
CA SER A 26 13.98 0.75 32.32
C SER A 26 13.47 2.09 31.76
N ILE A 27 14.36 3.04 31.52
CA ILE A 27 14.03 4.34 30.90
C ILE A 27 14.01 4.23 29.36
N LEU A 28 14.91 3.41 28.79
CA LEU A 28 15.07 3.30 27.34
C LEU A 28 13.91 2.54 26.65
N LEU A 29 13.41 1.46 27.25
CA LEU A 29 12.34 0.63 26.68
C LEU A 29 11.04 1.41 26.40
N PRO A 30 10.47 2.19 27.34
CA PRO A 30 9.27 2.97 27.06
C PRO A 30 9.51 4.05 26.01
N ALA A 31 10.68 4.71 26.02
CA ALA A 31 11.05 5.72 25.04
C ALA A 31 11.14 5.14 23.61
N LEU A 32 11.73 3.95 23.47
CA LEU A 32 11.82 3.26 22.18
C LEU A 32 10.44 2.85 21.64
N GLY A 33 9.52 2.45 22.52
CA GLY A 33 8.13 2.15 22.15
C GLY A 33 7.41 3.36 21.54
N GLN A 34 7.55 4.53 22.18
CA GLN A 34 6.98 5.79 21.70
C GLN A 34 7.61 6.24 20.37
N ALA A 35 8.95 6.15 20.25
CA ALA A 35 9.66 6.50 19.03
C ALA A 35 9.20 5.66 17.83
N ARG A 36 9.00 4.35 18.01
CA ARG A 36 8.46 3.47 16.97
C ARG A 36 7.02 3.83 16.57
N ALA A 37 6.18 4.18 17.55
CA ALA A 37 4.81 4.61 17.27
C ALA A 37 4.77 5.92 16.47
N ALA A 38 5.60 6.91 16.85
CA ALA A 38 5.76 8.15 16.12
C ALA A 38 6.30 7.92 14.69
N GLY A 39 7.28 7.02 14.52
CA GLY A 39 7.79 6.64 13.20
C GLY A 39 6.72 6.03 12.30
N ARG A 40 5.89 5.10 12.82
CA ARG A 40 4.75 4.55 12.06
C ARG A 40 3.74 5.62 11.67
N LYS A 41 3.47 6.58 12.56
CA LYS A 41 2.57 7.70 12.27
C LYS A 41 3.11 8.57 11.13
N ALA A 42 4.39 8.94 11.18
CA ALA A 42 5.02 9.75 10.13
C ALA A 42 4.96 9.08 8.75
N VAL A 43 5.16 7.76 8.70
CA VAL A 43 5.00 6.98 7.45
C VAL A 43 3.55 7.01 6.96
N CYS A 44 2.58 6.81 7.86
CA CYS A 44 1.16 6.88 7.52
C CYS A 44 0.78 8.27 6.95
N ASP A 45 1.22 9.34 7.60
CA ASP A 45 0.96 10.72 7.16
C ASP A 45 1.54 10.97 5.76
N SER A 46 2.76 10.48 5.49
CA SER A 46 3.37 10.55 4.16
C SER A 46 2.57 9.78 3.10
N HIS A 47 2.10 8.56 3.41
CA HIS A 47 1.27 7.79 2.50
C HIS A 47 -0.08 8.50 2.20
N LEU A 48 -0.71 9.09 3.22
CA LEU A 48 -1.96 9.84 3.04
C LEU A 48 -1.75 11.09 2.17
N GLN A 49 -0.63 11.80 2.36
CA GLN A 49 -0.28 12.93 1.50
C GLN A 49 -0.10 12.49 0.05
N GLN A 50 0.63 11.39 -0.19
CA GLN A 50 0.82 10.84 -1.54
C GLN A 50 -0.51 10.44 -2.21
N LEU A 51 -1.42 9.81 -1.45
CA LEU A 51 -2.77 9.51 -1.94
C LEU A 51 -3.54 10.78 -2.30
N GLY A 52 -3.48 11.82 -1.45
CA GLY A 52 -4.13 13.11 -1.73
C GLY A 52 -3.63 13.75 -3.03
N VAL A 53 -2.31 13.73 -3.26
CA VAL A 53 -1.71 14.21 -4.52
C VAL A 53 -2.18 13.39 -5.71
N ALA A 54 -2.26 12.06 -5.59
CA ALA A 54 -2.73 11.21 -6.67
C ALA A 54 -4.20 11.49 -7.03
N TYR A 55 -5.09 11.59 -6.04
CA TYR A 55 -6.51 11.88 -6.27
C TYR A 55 -6.73 13.29 -6.85
N THR A 56 -6.01 14.30 -6.37
CA THR A 56 -6.10 15.67 -6.92
C THR A 56 -5.56 15.73 -8.34
N GLY A 57 -4.48 15.02 -8.65
CA GLY A 57 -3.99 14.86 -10.02
C GLY A 57 -5.01 14.21 -10.94
N TYR A 58 -5.68 13.14 -10.49
CA TYR A 58 -6.77 12.52 -11.25
C TYR A 58 -7.93 13.50 -11.48
N ALA A 59 -8.39 14.18 -10.42
CA ALA A 59 -9.51 15.12 -10.51
C ALA A 59 -9.21 16.25 -11.52
N SER A 60 -7.99 16.79 -11.52
CA SER A 60 -7.53 17.80 -12.48
C SER A 60 -7.68 17.33 -13.93
N ASP A 61 -7.31 16.08 -14.22
CA ASP A 61 -7.33 15.55 -15.59
C ASP A 61 -8.72 15.12 -16.05
N PHE A 62 -9.59 14.72 -15.10
CA PHE A 62 -10.92 14.16 -15.40
C PHE A 62 -12.09 15.06 -14.98
N GLN A 63 -11.95 16.38 -15.06
CA GLN A 63 -13.02 17.36 -14.81
C GLN A 63 -13.63 17.25 -13.39
N ASP A 64 -12.77 17.26 -12.37
CA ASP A 64 -13.12 17.16 -10.95
C ASP A 64 -13.88 15.87 -10.57
N ARG A 65 -13.80 14.84 -11.41
CA ARG A 65 -14.40 13.54 -11.13
C ARG A 65 -13.54 12.73 -10.17
N ILE A 66 -14.21 11.95 -9.34
CA ILE A 66 -13.56 10.93 -8.52
C ILE A 66 -13.08 9.77 -9.38
N ALA A 67 -11.98 9.12 -8.98
CA ALA A 67 -11.53 7.88 -9.59
C ALA A 67 -12.59 6.79 -9.31
N SER A 68 -13.41 6.51 -10.32
CA SER A 68 -14.49 5.52 -10.28
C SER A 68 -14.53 4.77 -11.60
N TYR A 69 -15.11 3.57 -11.57
CA TYR A 69 -15.40 2.83 -12.78
C TYR A 69 -16.35 3.63 -13.68
N THR A 70 -16.04 3.60 -14.97
CA THR A 70 -16.72 4.38 -16.03
C THR A 70 -17.39 3.50 -17.06
N TRP A 71 -17.13 2.18 -17.06
CA TRP A 71 -17.72 1.28 -18.03
C TRP A 71 -19.22 1.12 -17.80
N GLY A 72 -19.97 1.24 -18.90
CA GLY A 72 -21.41 1.05 -18.94
C GLY A 72 -21.81 -0.26 -19.61
N PRO A 73 -23.08 -0.69 -19.44
CA PRO A 73 -23.61 -1.85 -20.14
C PRO A 73 -23.53 -1.65 -21.65
N GLY A 74 -23.17 -2.70 -22.38
CA GLY A 74 -22.97 -2.69 -23.83
C GLY A 74 -21.68 -2.01 -24.31
N GLN A 75 -20.75 -1.64 -23.41
CA GLN A 75 -19.45 -1.12 -23.81
C GLN A 75 -18.44 -2.24 -24.07
N GLY A 76 -17.79 -2.19 -25.24
CA GLY A 76 -16.73 -3.12 -25.64
C GLY A 76 -15.34 -2.47 -25.64
N ASN A 77 -14.91 -1.96 -24.49
CA ASN A 77 -13.67 -1.17 -24.38
C ASN A 77 -12.43 -2.01 -23.99
N SER A 78 -12.59 -3.31 -23.74
CA SER A 78 -11.51 -4.20 -23.35
C SER A 78 -10.82 -4.85 -24.55
N GLN A 79 -9.52 -5.09 -24.42
CA GLN A 79 -8.79 -6.01 -25.29
C GLN A 79 -9.22 -7.48 -25.11
N TYR A 80 -9.89 -7.80 -23.99
CA TYR A 80 -10.37 -9.13 -23.66
C TYR A 80 -11.84 -9.30 -24.08
N PRO A 81 -12.15 -10.14 -25.08
CA PRO A 81 -13.51 -10.25 -25.62
C PRO A 81 -14.56 -10.68 -24.59
N ASP A 82 -14.17 -11.47 -23.59
CA ASP A 82 -15.05 -11.95 -22.52
C ASP A 82 -15.54 -10.83 -21.59
N LEU A 83 -14.89 -9.67 -21.58
CA LEU A 83 -15.26 -8.53 -20.74
C LEU A 83 -16.19 -7.53 -21.45
N ASN A 84 -16.39 -7.68 -22.76
CA ASN A 84 -17.07 -6.70 -23.62
C ASN A 84 -18.59 -6.89 -23.74
N GLY A 85 -19.18 -7.83 -22.99
CA GLY A 85 -20.58 -8.24 -23.09
C GLY A 85 -21.49 -7.80 -21.94
N ALA A 86 -21.06 -6.87 -21.09
CA ALA A 86 -21.79 -6.55 -19.86
C ALA A 86 -23.22 -6.06 -20.12
N LEU A 87 -24.20 -6.66 -19.45
CA LEU A 87 -25.62 -6.31 -19.59
C LEU A 87 -26.09 -5.31 -18.51
N GLY A 88 -25.34 -5.18 -17.41
CA GLY A 88 -25.65 -4.25 -16.32
C GLY A 88 -24.45 -3.41 -15.86
N TRP A 89 -24.72 -2.32 -15.15
CA TRP A 89 -23.68 -1.42 -14.61
C TRP A 89 -22.73 -2.09 -13.62
N VAL A 90 -23.24 -3.02 -12.81
CA VAL A 90 -22.43 -3.75 -11.83
C VAL A 90 -21.45 -4.68 -12.53
N GLU A 91 -21.93 -5.38 -13.56
CA GLU A 91 -21.11 -6.26 -14.41
C GLU A 91 -20.10 -5.46 -15.22
N ALA A 92 -20.50 -4.31 -15.79
CA ALA A 92 -19.59 -3.44 -16.53
C ALA A 92 -18.45 -2.91 -15.64
N ALA A 93 -18.76 -2.48 -14.42
CA ALA A 93 -17.75 -2.08 -13.44
C ALA A 93 -16.85 -3.26 -13.02
N ALA A 94 -17.43 -4.45 -12.87
CA ALA A 94 -16.68 -5.67 -12.57
C ALA A 94 -15.70 -6.05 -13.70
N ASN A 95 -16.17 -5.98 -14.94
CA ASN A 95 -15.37 -6.24 -16.13
C ASN A 95 -14.25 -5.21 -16.28
N GLN A 96 -14.49 -3.94 -15.98
CA GLN A 96 -13.44 -2.92 -15.96
C GLN A 96 -12.38 -3.22 -14.89
N ALA A 97 -12.79 -3.66 -13.70
CA ALA A 97 -11.83 -4.04 -12.65
C ALA A 97 -10.96 -5.23 -13.06
N VAL A 98 -11.56 -6.25 -13.68
CA VAL A 98 -10.84 -7.41 -14.22
C VAL A 98 -9.91 -7.01 -15.35
N ASP A 99 -10.34 -6.12 -16.26
CA ASP A 99 -9.49 -5.59 -17.33
C ASP A 99 -8.23 -4.90 -16.78
N ILE A 100 -8.41 -3.98 -15.83
CA ILE A 100 -7.30 -3.27 -15.18
C ILE A 100 -6.36 -4.28 -14.50
N ALA A 101 -6.91 -5.27 -13.78
CA ALA A 101 -6.12 -6.27 -13.11
C ALA A 101 -5.31 -7.11 -14.10
N ARG A 102 -5.94 -7.64 -15.17
CA ARG A 102 -5.28 -8.45 -16.21
C ARG A 102 -4.17 -7.66 -16.92
N ARG A 103 -4.41 -6.39 -17.27
CA ARG A 103 -3.38 -5.51 -17.87
C ARG A 103 -2.18 -5.30 -16.96
N ARG A 104 -2.39 -5.26 -15.64
CA ARG A 104 -1.31 -5.05 -14.65
C ARG A 104 -0.52 -6.31 -14.33
N THR A 105 -1.22 -7.44 -14.18
CA THR A 105 -0.59 -8.68 -13.72
C THR A 105 -0.09 -9.53 -14.89
N GLY A 106 -0.55 -9.25 -16.12
CA GLY A 106 -0.31 -10.11 -17.28
C GLY A 106 -1.14 -11.40 -17.24
N TRP A 107 -2.13 -11.49 -16.35
CA TRP A 107 -2.99 -12.66 -16.22
C TRP A 107 -4.02 -12.71 -17.35
N GLY A 108 -4.32 -13.91 -17.81
CA GLY A 108 -5.29 -14.17 -18.86
C GLY A 108 -6.68 -14.50 -18.30
N PRO A 109 -7.63 -14.88 -19.19
CA PRO A 109 -8.98 -15.23 -18.80
C PRO A 109 -9.08 -16.47 -17.90
N ALA A 110 -8.11 -17.38 -17.98
CA ALA A 110 -8.08 -18.60 -17.18
C ALA A 110 -7.69 -18.31 -15.72
N GLU A 111 -6.73 -17.41 -15.50
CA GLU A 111 -6.24 -17.08 -14.17
C GLU A 111 -7.16 -16.11 -13.43
N LEU A 112 -7.78 -15.18 -14.16
CA LEU A 112 -8.71 -14.20 -13.60
C LEU A 112 -9.98 -14.11 -14.45
N PRO A 113 -10.96 -15.01 -14.25
CA PRO A 113 -12.21 -14.99 -14.99
C PRO A 113 -13.04 -13.73 -14.67
N PRO A 114 -14.02 -13.37 -15.52
CA PRO A 114 -14.97 -12.30 -15.21
C PRO A 114 -15.67 -12.55 -13.87
N ILE A 115 -15.92 -11.47 -13.12
CA ILE A 115 -16.57 -11.57 -11.81
C ILE A 115 -18.07 -11.67 -12.05
N GLU A 116 -18.60 -12.89 -11.92
CA GLU A 116 -20.03 -13.19 -11.99
C GLU A 116 -20.70 -12.89 -10.63
N GLY A 117 -20.79 -11.61 -10.25
CA GLY A 117 -21.36 -11.25 -8.95
C GLY A 117 -21.34 -9.76 -8.61
N ARG A 118 -21.74 -9.44 -7.38
CA ARG A 118 -21.79 -8.04 -6.91
C ARG A 118 -20.39 -7.53 -6.62
N LEU A 119 -19.83 -6.72 -7.52
CA LEU A 119 -18.68 -5.89 -7.21
C LEU A 119 -19.12 -4.62 -6.46
N VAL A 120 -18.59 -4.41 -5.25
CA VAL A 120 -18.79 -3.16 -4.51
C VAL A 120 -17.77 -2.12 -4.97
N HIS A 121 -18.05 -1.49 -6.11
CA HIS A 121 -17.16 -0.52 -6.78
C HIS A 121 -16.53 0.53 -5.84
N ARG A 122 -17.27 1.03 -4.84
CA ARG A 122 -16.78 2.01 -3.86
C ARG A 122 -15.48 1.59 -3.16
N HIS A 123 -15.26 0.30 -2.89
CA HIS A 123 -14.05 -0.17 -2.21
C HIS A 123 -12.84 -0.29 -3.14
N TYR A 124 -13.07 -0.29 -4.46
CA TYR A 124 -12.05 -0.59 -5.45
C TYR A 124 -11.71 0.60 -6.36
N ASN A 125 -12.08 1.82 -5.97
CA ASN A 125 -11.72 3.06 -6.68
C ASN A 125 -10.19 3.24 -6.83
N HIS A 126 -9.42 2.68 -5.90
CA HIS A 126 -7.95 2.68 -5.97
C HIS A 126 -7.40 1.94 -7.20
N LEU A 127 -8.14 0.98 -7.78
CA LEU A 127 -7.70 0.30 -9.00
C LEU A 127 -7.72 1.25 -10.21
N VAL A 128 -8.73 2.11 -10.31
CA VAL A 128 -8.83 3.14 -11.35
C VAL A 128 -7.73 4.18 -11.18
N LEU A 129 -7.49 4.62 -9.94
CA LEU A 129 -6.40 5.56 -9.65
C LEU A 129 -5.04 4.96 -10.01
N ASN A 130 -4.82 3.70 -9.67
CA ASN A 130 -3.62 2.97 -10.05
C ASN A 130 -3.48 2.90 -11.58
N ASP A 131 -4.58 2.63 -12.32
CA ASP A 131 -4.61 2.61 -13.80
C ASP A 131 -4.14 3.93 -14.38
N TYR A 132 -4.70 5.03 -13.88
CA TYR A 132 -4.28 6.37 -14.24
C TYR A 132 -2.79 6.62 -13.98
N LEU A 133 -2.28 6.33 -12.77
CA LEU A 133 -0.87 6.56 -12.42
C LEU A 133 0.12 5.75 -13.26
N SER A 134 -0.32 4.61 -13.81
CA SER A 134 0.50 3.78 -14.69
C SER A 134 0.32 4.08 -16.17
N SER A 135 -0.71 4.85 -16.53
CA SER A 135 -0.97 5.18 -17.93
C SER A 135 0.18 6.03 -18.45
N ARG A 136 0.70 5.67 -19.63
CA ARG A 136 1.71 6.51 -20.28
C ARG A 136 0.98 7.73 -20.84
N LEU A 137 1.46 8.91 -20.47
CA LEU A 137 1.00 10.16 -21.09
C LEU A 137 1.20 10.04 -22.61
N PRO A 138 0.21 10.41 -23.45
CA PRO A 138 0.39 10.39 -24.88
C PRO A 138 1.59 11.26 -25.25
N GLU A 139 2.52 10.71 -26.04
CA GLU A 139 3.64 11.48 -26.56
C GLU A 139 3.07 12.69 -27.31
N ARG A 140 3.50 13.88 -26.88
CA ARG A 140 3.07 15.15 -27.46
C ARG A 140 3.62 15.20 -28.90
N SER A 141 2.78 14.85 -29.87
CA SER A 141 3.07 14.98 -31.31
C SER A 141 3.16 16.44 -31.73
#